data_AF-A0A1S8JBQ0-F1
#
_entry.id   AF-A0A1S8JBQ0-F1
#
_cell.length_a   1.000
_cell.length_b   1.000
_cell.length_c   1.000
_cell.angle_alpha   90.00
_cell.angle_beta   90.00
_cell.angle_gamma   90.00
#
_symmetry.space_group_name_H-M   'P 1'
#
loop_
_entity.id
_entity.type
_entity.pdbx_description
1 polymer ?
#
loop_
_entity_poly.entity_id
_entity_poly.type
_entity_poly.pdbx_seq_one_letter_code
_entity_poly.pdbx_strand_id
1 'polypeptide(L)' 'GLPNDYYEKLIQLASDEGVAVVLDCSGAPLETVLKSSAKPTAIKPNNEELSQLLGKEVTKDIEELKDVLK' A
#
# COMPACT_ATOMS: atom_id res chain seq x y z
N GLY A 1 -9.72 13.88 11.45
CA GLY A 1 -9.25 13.09 10.30
C GLY A 1 -10.25 12.00 10.00
N LEU A 2 -10.08 11.27 8.90
CA LEU A 2 -10.86 10.07 8.61
C LEU A 2 -10.48 8.93 9.57
N PRO A 3 -11.38 7.97 9.82
CA PRO A 3 -11.01 6.71 10.48
C PRO A 3 -9.91 5.97 9.72
N ASN A 4 -9.05 5.24 10.43
CA ASN A 4 -7.95 4.48 9.81
C ASN A 4 -8.45 3.38 8.84
N ASP A 5 -9.67 2.87 9.05
CA ASP A 5 -10.31 1.82 8.25
C ASP A 5 -11.06 2.36 7.03
N TYR A 6 -11.01 3.67 6.77
CA TYR A 6 -11.83 4.28 5.72
C TYR A 6 -11.44 3.81 4.31
N TYR A 7 -10.15 3.71 4.01
CA TYR A 7 -9.68 3.23 2.71
C TYR A 7 -9.94 1.74 2.50
N GLU A 8 -9.87 0.93 3.56
CA GLU A 8 -10.23 -0.48 3.51
C GLU A 8 -11.67 -0.66 3.01
N LYS A 9 -12.61 0.12 3.55
CA LYS A 9 -14.03 0.09 3.14
C LYS A 9 -14.22 0.46 1.67
N LEU A 10 -13.48 1.45 1.18
CA LEU A 10 -13.55 1.86 -0.23
C LEU A 10 -12.98 0.79 -1.17
N ILE A 11 -11.87 0.17 -0.78
CA ILE A 11 -11.24 -0.91 -1.53
C ILE A 11 -12.16 -2.12 -1.58
N GLN A 12 -12.79 -2.47 -0.46
CA GLN A 12 -13.76 -3.57 -0.42
C GLN A 12 -14.93 -3.33 -1.36
N LEU A 13 -15.54 -2.14 -1.31
CA LEU A 13 -16.66 -1.77 -2.18
C LEU A 13 -16.30 -1.88 -3.67
N ALA A 14 -15.12 -1.39 -4.06
CA ALA A 14 -14.66 -1.47 -5.44
C ALA A 14 -14.33 -2.92 -5.85
N SER A 15 -13.72 -3.69 -4.95
CA SER A 15 -13.41 -5.11 -5.16
C SER A 15 -14.66 -5.95 -5.35
N ASP A 16 -15.73 -5.68 -4.60
CA ASP A 16 -17.01 -6.39 -4.71
C ASP A 16 -17.65 -6.20 -6.10
N GLU A 17 -17.41 -5.05 -6.72
CA GLU A 17 -17.84 -4.72 -8.09
C GLU A 17 -16.82 -5.14 -9.17
N GLY A 18 -15.73 -5.81 -8.80
CA GLY A 18 -14.66 -6.21 -9.72
C GLY A 18 -13.87 -5.04 -10.32
N VAL A 19 -13.89 -3.87 -9.68
CA VAL A 19 -13.19 -2.66 -10.12
C VAL A 19 -11.76 -2.66 -9.56
N ALA A 20 -10.80 -2.44 -10.45
CA ALA A 20 -9.40 -2.31 -10.06
C ALA A 20 -9.14 -1.02 -9.26
N VAL A 21 -8.40 -1.13 -8.15
CA VAL A 21 -8.10 0.00 -7.26
C VAL A 21 -6.60 0.27 -7.21
N VAL A 22 -6.22 1.52 -7.43
CA VAL A 22 -4.87 2.01 -7.15
C VAL A 22 -4.94 2.89 -5.90
N LEU A 23 -4.21 2.51 -4.86
CA LEU A 23 -4.14 3.28 -3.62
C LEU A 23 -2.82 4.07 -3.55
N ASP A 24 -2.94 5.40 -3.46
CA ASP A 24 -1.83 6.33 -3.26
C ASP A 24 -2.03 7.05 -1.92
N CYS A 25 -1.49 6.46 -0.85
CA CYS A 25 -1.53 7.02 0.50
C CYS A 25 -0.27 6.61 1.26
N SER A 26 -0.06 7.21 2.43
CA SER A 26 1.13 7.00 3.26
C SER A 26 0.78 6.84 4.73
N GLY A 27 1.73 6.37 5.54
CA GLY A 27 1.57 6.21 6.99
C GLY A 27 0.52 5.19 7.42
N ALA A 28 -0.14 5.46 8.55
CA ALA A 28 -1.05 4.51 9.20
C ALA A 28 -2.21 3.98 8.32
N PRO A 29 -2.82 4.77 7.43
CA PRO A 29 -3.82 4.26 6.48
C PRO A 29 -3.26 3.23 5.49
N LEU A 30 -2.04 3.46 4.95
CA LEU A 30 -1.38 2.51 4.05
C LEU A 30 -1.10 1.19 4.78
N GLU A 31 -0.56 1.27 6.00
CA GLU A 31 -0.35 0.09 6.84
C GLU A 31 -1.64 -0.68 7.14
N THR A 32 -2.73 0.03 7.41
CA THR A 32 -4.03 -0.57 7.70
C THR A 32 -4.52 -1.39 6.51
N VAL A 33 -4.46 -0.82 5.30
CA VAL A 33 -4.80 -1.53 4.05
C VAL A 33 -3.85 -2.70 3.78
N LEU A 34 -2.56 -2.53 4.04
CA LEU A 34 -1.58 -3.62 3.87
C LEU A 34 -1.80 -4.77 4.86
N LYS A 35 -2.44 -4.52 6.00
CA LYS A 35 -2.82 -5.54 7.00
C LYS A 35 -4.24 -6.08 6.80
N SER A 36 -5.13 -5.39 6.09
CA SER A 36 -6.51 -5.82 5.85
C SER A 36 -6.64 -6.93 4.81
N SER A 37 -7.79 -7.60 4.78
CA SER A 37 -8.14 -8.58 3.74
C SER A 37 -8.51 -7.91 2.40
N ALA A 38 -9.09 -6.71 2.44
CA ALA A 38 -9.37 -5.94 1.23
C ALA A 38 -8.06 -5.39 0.65
N LYS A 39 -7.62 -5.92 -0.49
CA LYS A 39 -6.37 -5.51 -1.16
C LYS A 39 -6.65 -4.64 -2.38
N PRO A 40 -5.98 -3.49 -2.53
CA PRO A 40 -6.01 -2.76 -3.79
C PRO A 40 -5.26 -3.57 -4.85
N THR A 41 -5.54 -3.28 -6.11
CA THR A 41 -4.83 -3.88 -7.25
C THR A 41 -3.38 -3.41 -7.32
N ALA A 42 -3.11 -2.15 -6.96
CA ALA A 42 -1.76 -1.61 -6.88
C ALA A 42 -1.65 -0.54 -5.80
N ILE A 43 -0.42 -0.33 -5.32
CA ILE A 43 -0.03 0.78 -4.47
C ILE A 43 1.12 1.54 -5.13
N LYS A 44 1.28 2.83 -4.84
CA LYS A 44 2.40 3.64 -5.35
C LYS A 44 3.23 4.29 -4.21
N PRO A 45 3.89 3.49 -3.35
CA PRO A 45 4.79 4.05 -2.36
C PRO A 45 6.02 4.66 -3.04
N ASN A 46 6.55 5.74 -2.47
CA ASN A 46 7.91 6.19 -2.75
C ASN A 46 8.94 5.42 -1.89
N ASN A 47 10.23 5.65 -2.10
CA ASN A 47 11.30 4.93 -1.39
C ASN A 47 11.29 5.15 0.14
N GLU A 48 10.93 6.34 0.61
CA GLU A 48 10.87 6.64 2.04
C GLU A 48 9.72 5.87 2.71
N GLU A 49 8.55 5.87 2.08
CA GLU A 49 7.38 5.09 2.50
C GLU A 49 7.67 3.59 2.47
N LEU A 50 8.31 3.11 1.40
CA LEU A 50 8.69 1.71 1.26
C LEU A 50 9.71 1.30 2.33
N SER A 51 10.68 2.16 2.63
CA SER A 51 11.65 1.92 3.70
C SER A 51 10.99 1.81 5.06
N GLN A 52 10.01 2.68 5.34
CA GLN A 52 9.22 2.63 6.58
C GLN A 52 8.41 1.35 6.69
N LEU A 53 7.76 0.94 5.60
CA LEU A 53 6.96 -0.30 5.56
C LEU A 53 7.80 -1.55 5.81
N LEU A 54 9.05 -1.57 5.33
CA LEU A 54 9.92 -2.74 5.37
C LEU A 54 10.90 -2.73 6.56
N GLY A 55 11.01 -1.62 7.27
CA GLY A 55 11.95 -1.45 8.38
C GLY A 55 13.43 -1.50 7.97
N LYS A 56 13.74 -1.21 6.69
CA LYS A 56 15.11 -1.14 6.15
C LYS A 56 15.19 -0.02 5.12
N GLU A 57 16.39 0.53 4.92
CA GLU A 57 16.62 1.50 3.87
C GLU A 57 16.42 0.84 2.50
N VAL A 58 15.67 1.52 1.63
CA VAL A 58 15.45 1.12 0.24
C VAL A 58 15.96 2.22 -0.68
N THR A 59 16.99 1.90 -1.45
CA THR A 59 17.59 2.87 -2.37
C THR A 59 16.84 2.95 -3.70
N LYS A 60 17.32 3.81 -4.61
CA LYS A 60 16.79 3.90 -5.99
C LYS A 60 17.37 2.82 -6.92
N ASP A 61 18.22 1.94 -6.39
CA ASP A 61 18.78 0.84 -7.17
C ASP A 61 17.68 -0.14 -7.57
N ILE A 62 17.60 -0.43 -8.87
CA ILE A 62 16.53 -1.25 -9.45
C ILE A 62 16.67 -2.72 -9.02
N GLU A 63 17.89 -3.23 -8.88
CA GLU A 63 18.11 -4.62 -8.47
C GLU A 63 17.80 -4.78 -6.98
N GLU A 64 18.17 -3.81 -6.15
CA GLU A 64 17.75 -3.77 -4.74
C GLU A 64 16.22 -3.73 -4.62
N LEU A 65 15.55 -2.84 -5.36
CA LEU A 65 14.09 -2.75 -5.37
C LEU A 65 13.43 -4.09 -5.75
N LYS A 66 13.94 -4.79 -6.76
CA LYS A 66 13.43 -6.11 -7.15
C LYS A 66 13.61 -7.14 -6.04
N ASP A 67 14.78 -7.19 -5.41
CA ASP A 67 15.06 -8.17 -4.35
C ASP A 67 14.20 -7.93 -3.10
N VAL A 68 13.88 -6.67 -2.84
CA VAL A 68 13.06 -6.25 -1.69
C VAL A 68 11.56 -6.53 -1.91
N LEU A 69 11.10 -6.53 -3.16
CA LEU A 69 9.69 -6.68 -3.55
C LEU A 69 9.31 -8.09 -4.05
N LYS A 70 10.26 -9.04 -4.06
CA LYS A 70 10.02 -10.47 -4.33
C LYS A 70 9.19 -11.13 -3.22
#